data_AF-A0A6C0LJE7-F1
#
_entry.id   AF-A0A6C0LJE7-F1
#
_cell.length_a   1.000
_cell.length_b   1.000
_cell.length_c   1.000
_cell.angle_alpha   90.00
_cell.angle_beta   90.00
_cell.angle_gamma   90.00
#
_symmetry.space_group_name_H-M   'P 1'
#
loop_
_entity.id
_entity.type
_entity.pdbx_description
1 polymer ?
#
loop_
_entity_poly.entity_id
_entity_poly.type
_entity_poly.pdbx_seq_one_letter_code
_entity_poly.pdbx_strand_id
1 'polypeptide(L)'
;MAKHEIFRIKLTPNLASEWGEVTTEWKRTLTTGKEAIIRVTNTISCGDAYVDIDEEQYQELLLKSDQDVMLTHYDGGFENYGYGIGKVTVTCCNEYVLNEQEKNEVYRSIYKWDLVYREKSSDSESDSGSEMDQAKLKRHTWICKGEYHKLHGGFTIKK
;
A
#
# COMPACT_ATOMS: atom_id res chain seq x y z
N MET A 1 -15.67 36.19 5.62
CA MET A 1 -14.78 35.09 5.19
C MET A 1 -15.67 33.87 5.06
N ALA A 2 -15.82 33.31 3.86
CA ALA A 2 -16.63 32.12 3.66
C ALA A 2 -16.00 30.94 4.42
N LYS A 3 -16.82 30.21 5.16
CA LYS A 3 -16.40 29.03 5.91
C LYS A 3 -16.05 27.94 4.89
N HIS A 4 -14.79 27.52 4.82
CA HIS A 4 -14.44 26.31 4.07
C HIS A 4 -15.10 25.14 4.79
N GLU A 5 -16.16 24.63 4.21
CA GLU A 5 -16.89 23.47 4.72
C GLU A 5 -16.31 22.23 4.03
N ILE A 6 -15.67 21.38 4.82
CA ILE A 6 -15.19 20.07 4.37
C ILE A 6 -16.35 19.08 4.54
N PHE A 7 -16.60 18.29 3.51
CA PHE A 7 -17.60 17.24 3.53
C PHE A 7 -17.05 15.96 2.90
N ARG A 8 -17.60 14.84 3.35
CA ARG A 8 -17.22 13.51 2.90
C ARG A 8 -18.02 13.11 1.67
N ILE A 9 -17.36 12.56 0.66
CA ILE A 9 -18.02 11.98 -0.52
C ILE A 9 -17.58 10.55 -0.76
N LYS A 10 -18.47 9.76 -1.40
CA LYS A 10 -18.17 8.41 -1.84
C LYS A 10 -17.77 8.42 -3.31
N LEU A 11 -16.64 7.79 -3.62
CA LEU A 11 -16.19 7.52 -4.99
C LEU A 11 -16.52 6.06 -5.32
N THR A 12 -17.40 5.85 -6.28
CA THR A 12 -17.79 4.50 -6.74
C THR A 12 -17.08 4.22 -8.06
N PRO A 13 -16.16 3.26 -8.14
CA PRO A 13 -15.47 2.94 -9.39
C PRO A 13 -16.47 2.41 -10.43
N ASN A 14 -16.20 2.70 -11.70
CA ASN A 14 -16.99 2.14 -12.81
C ASN A 14 -16.57 0.69 -13.12
N LEU A 15 -15.34 0.30 -12.75
CA LEU A 15 -14.81 -1.06 -12.86
C LEU A 15 -14.91 -1.77 -11.50
N ALA A 16 -15.44 -3.00 -11.48
CA ALA A 16 -15.67 -3.72 -10.23
C ALA A 16 -14.47 -4.57 -9.76
N SER A 17 -13.65 -5.08 -10.69
CA SER A 17 -12.48 -5.90 -10.36
C SER A 17 -11.22 -5.04 -10.28
N GLU A 18 -10.47 -5.14 -9.19
CA GLU A 18 -9.14 -4.51 -9.04
C GLU A 18 -9.15 -2.98 -9.19
N TRP A 19 -10.08 -2.34 -8.49
CA TRP A 19 -10.44 -0.94 -8.69
C TRP A 19 -9.61 0.05 -7.86
N GLY A 20 -8.71 -0.44 -7.02
CA GLY A 20 -7.85 0.40 -6.20
C GLY A 20 -6.56 -0.29 -5.78
N GLU A 21 -5.66 0.49 -5.18
CA GLU A 21 -4.35 0.07 -4.67
C GLU A 21 -4.08 0.72 -3.31
N VAL A 22 -3.49 -0.07 -2.41
CA VAL A 22 -2.85 0.41 -1.18
C VAL A 22 -1.36 0.19 -1.34
N THR A 23 -0.58 1.26 -1.28
CA THR A 23 0.88 1.21 -1.34
C THR A 23 1.49 1.64 -0.02
N THR A 24 2.19 0.74 0.66
CA THR A 24 2.91 1.05 1.89
C THR A 24 4.40 1.19 1.58
N GLU A 25 5.01 2.28 2.05
CA GLU A 25 6.45 2.50 1.92
C GLU A 25 7.18 2.04 3.18
N TRP A 26 8.26 1.28 2.98
CA TRP A 26 9.07 0.71 4.05
C TRP A 26 10.53 1.08 3.87
N LYS A 27 11.20 1.37 4.98
CA LYS A 27 12.61 1.73 5.01
C LYS A 27 13.40 0.86 5.97
N ARG A 28 14.61 0.46 5.60
CA ARG A 28 15.52 -0.32 6.45
C ARG A 28 16.98 0.05 6.22
N THR A 29 17.74 0.18 7.30
CA THR A 29 19.21 0.23 7.21
C THR A 29 19.76 -1.19 7.02
N LEU A 30 20.51 -1.39 5.93
CA LEU A 30 21.16 -2.65 5.56
C LEU A 30 22.43 -2.88 6.38
N THR A 31 22.98 -4.09 6.32
CA THR A 31 24.25 -4.43 6.98
C THR A 31 25.43 -3.59 6.50
N THR A 32 25.37 -3.06 5.29
CA THR A 32 26.37 -2.14 4.71
C THR A 32 26.23 -0.70 5.23
N GLY A 33 25.22 -0.40 6.06
CA GLY A 33 24.90 0.94 6.57
C GLY A 33 24.05 1.79 5.62
N LYS A 34 23.80 1.32 4.40
CA LYS A 34 22.92 2.00 3.43
C LYS A 34 21.44 1.78 3.76
N GLU A 35 20.59 2.74 3.40
CA GLU A 35 19.14 2.70 3.65
C GLU A 35 18.33 2.15 2.47
N ALA A 36 17.90 0.89 2.51
CA ALA A 36 16.94 0.36 1.55
C ALA A 36 15.55 0.98 1.73
N ILE A 37 14.93 1.39 0.62
CA ILE A 37 13.54 1.85 0.60
C ILE A 37 12.79 1.00 -0.40
N ILE A 38 11.65 0.48 0.01
CA ILE A 38 10.77 -0.32 -0.85
C ILE A 38 9.34 0.16 -0.74
N ARG A 39 8.56 -0.11 -1.77
CA ARG A 39 7.11 0.06 -1.78
C ARG A 39 6.45 -1.27 -2.03
N VAL A 40 5.51 -1.62 -1.17
CA VAL A 40 4.67 -2.82 -1.30
C VAL A 40 3.28 -2.34 -1.68
N THR A 41 2.85 -2.68 -2.89
CA THR A 41 1.54 -2.29 -3.43
C THR A 41 0.66 -3.53 -3.49
N ASN A 42 -0.52 -3.42 -2.86
CA ASN A 42 -1.57 -4.44 -2.87
C ASN A 42 -2.78 -3.90 -3.61
N THR A 43 -3.32 -4.70 -4.52
CA THR A 43 -4.58 -4.36 -5.21
C THR A 43 -5.79 -4.60 -4.31
N ILE A 44 -6.78 -3.72 -4.40
CA ILE A 44 -8.07 -3.79 -3.71
C ILE A 44 -9.08 -4.53 -4.58
N SER A 45 -9.70 -5.57 -4.01
CA SER A 45 -10.70 -6.40 -4.71
C SER A 45 -12.14 -6.04 -4.35
N CYS A 46 -12.37 -5.45 -3.18
CA CYS A 46 -13.68 -5.01 -2.70
C CYS A 46 -13.50 -3.88 -1.67
N GLY A 47 -14.55 -3.10 -1.42
CA GLY A 47 -14.57 -2.00 -0.45
C GLY A 47 -15.26 -0.76 -1.02
N ASP A 48 -15.20 0.33 -0.27
CA ASP A 48 -15.72 1.64 -0.67
C ASP A 48 -14.63 2.71 -0.52
N ALA A 49 -14.49 3.61 -1.51
CA ALA A 49 -13.54 4.71 -1.47
C ALA A 49 -14.24 6.00 -1.04
N TYR A 50 -13.59 6.74 -0.15
CA TYR A 50 -14.08 8.02 0.34
C TYR A 50 -12.98 9.05 0.36
N VAL A 51 -13.37 10.32 0.22
CA VAL A 51 -12.49 11.49 0.38
C VAL A 51 -13.20 12.56 1.18
N ASP A 52 -12.44 13.36 1.91
CA ASP A 52 -12.91 14.51 2.68
C ASP A 52 -12.40 15.78 1.99
N ILE A 53 -13.32 16.56 1.43
CA ILE A 53 -12.99 17.63 0.48
C ILE A 53 -13.83 18.88 0.69
N ASP A 54 -13.32 20.01 0.22
CA ASP A 54 -14.10 21.24 0.06
C ASP A 54 -14.77 21.33 -1.34
N GLU A 55 -15.48 22.43 -1.58
CA GLU A 55 -16.18 22.65 -2.84
C GLU A 55 -15.22 22.81 -4.03
N GLU A 56 -14.04 23.40 -3.86
CA GLU A 56 -13.06 23.57 -4.95
C GLU A 56 -12.51 22.21 -5.38
N GLN A 57 -12.09 21.40 -4.41
CA GLN A 57 -11.63 20.03 -4.62
C GLN A 57 -12.73 19.13 -5.20
N TYR A 58 -13.99 19.36 -4.83
CA TYR A 58 -15.13 18.64 -5.41
C TYR A 58 -15.27 18.93 -6.91
N GLN A 59 -15.17 20.20 -7.33
CA GLN A 59 -15.21 20.56 -8.75
C GLN A 59 -14.00 19.98 -9.51
N GLU A 60 -12.81 19.96 -8.90
CA GLU A 60 -11.64 19.31 -9.49
C GLU A 60 -11.84 17.81 -9.72
N LEU A 61 -12.38 17.10 -8.72
CA LEU A 61 -12.66 15.67 -8.81
C LEU A 61 -13.72 15.34 -9.87
N LEU A 62 -14.74 16.19 -10.03
CA LEU A 62 -15.73 16.03 -11.10
C LEU A 62 -15.08 16.06 -12.49
N LEU A 63 -14.12 16.97 -12.70
CA LEU A 63 -13.38 17.10 -13.96
C LEU A 63 -12.39 15.96 -14.24
N LYS A 64 -11.97 15.23 -13.19
CA LYS A 64 -11.05 14.09 -13.26
C LYS A 64 -11.74 12.74 -13.04
N SER A 65 -13.07 12.71 -13.13
CA SER A 65 -13.88 11.52 -12.83
C SER A 65 -13.64 10.33 -13.77
N ASP A 66 -12.88 10.50 -14.86
CA ASP A 66 -12.47 9.45 -15.79
C ASP A 66 -11.01 8.98 -15.60
N GLN A 67 -10.28 9.56 -14.64
CA GLN A 67 -8.85 9.32 -14.41
C GLN A 67 -8.58 8.62 -13.07
N ASP A 68 -7.38 8.05 -12.96
CA ASP A 68 -6.86 7.57 -11.67
C ASP A 68 -6.74 8.73 -10.67
N VAL A 69 -7.13 8.47 -9.42
CA VAL A 69 -7.06 9.46 -8.34
C VAL A 69 -6.27 8.92 -7.17
N MET A 70 -5.33 9.74 -6.66
CA MET A 70 -4.66 9.50 -5.38
C MET A 70 -5.56 10.02 -4.26
N LEU A 71 -6.25 9.11 -3.57
CA LEU A 71 -7.19 9.43 -2.49
C LEU A 71 -6.50 10.17 -1.34
N THR A 72 -5.23 9.83 -1.07
CA THR A 72 -4.42 10.48 -0.03
C THR A 72 -4.20 11.98 -0.27
N HIS A 73 -4.36 12.48 -1.51
CA HIS A 73 -4.30 13.93 -1.76
C HIS A 73 -5.54 14.68 -1.23
N TYR A 74 -6.59 13.96 -0.87
CA TYR A 74 -7.91 14.47 -0.44
C TYR A 74 -8.31 13.91 0.94
N ASP A 75 -7.32 13.60 1.79
CA ASP A 75 -7.51 12.93 3.09
C ASP A 75 -8.39 11.68 3.01
N GLY A 76 -8.31 10.97 1.88
CA GLY A 76 -9.17 9.86 1.55
C GLY A 76 -8.50 8.50 1.61
N GLY A 77 -9.34 7.47 1.62
CA GLY A 77 -8.93 6.08 1.68
C GLY A 77 -10.07 5.11 1.37
N PHE A 78 -9.81 3.84 1.62
CA PHE A 78 -10.79 2.78 1.48
C PHE A 78 -11.34 2.37 2.85
N GLU A 79 -12.63 2.07 2.91
CA GLU A 79 -13.27 1.44 4.07
C GLU A 79 -13.81 0.07 3.74
N ASN A 80 -13.85 -0.81 4.75
CA ASN A 80 -14.36 -2.18 4.67
C ASN A 80 -13.80 -2.95 3.48
N TYR A 81 -12.52 -2.72 3.16
CA TYR A 81 -11.91 -3.23 1.96
C TYR A 81 -11.19 -4.55 2.19
N GLY A 82 -11.03 -5.30 1.10
CA GLY A 82 -10.28 -6.55 1.06
C GLY A 82 -9.19 -6.52 0.00
N TYR A 83 -8.01 -7.01 0.35
CA TYR A 83 -6.92 -7.21 -0.59
C TYR A 83 -7.26 -8.33 -1.58
N GLY A 84 -6.98 -8.10 -2.86
CA GLY A 84 -7.16 -9.09 -3.91
C GLY A 84 -6.17 -10.23 -3.80
N ILE A 85 -6.59 -11.43 -4.22
CA ILE A 85 -5.72 -12.59 -4.33
C ILE A 85 -4.83 -12.40 -5.58
N GLY A 86 -3.53 -12.19 -5.38
CA GLY A 86 -2.53 -12.44 -6.42
C GLY A 86 -1.81 -11.24 -7.04
N LYS A 87 -1.94 -10.01 -6.54
CA LYS A 87 -1.17 -8.85 -7.04
C LYS A 87 -0.55 -8.03 -5.92
N VAL A 88 0.46 -8.60 -5.29
CA VAL A 88 1.40 -7.84 -4.46
C VAL A 88 2.62 -7.53 -5.30
N THR A 89 2.88 -6.27 -5.57
CA THR A 89 4.11 -5.84 -6.24
C THR A 89 5.04 -5.19 -5.23
N VAL A 90 6.33 -5.52 -5.30
CA VAL A 90 7.35 -4.90 -4.45
C VAL A 90 8.37 -4.19 -5.32
N THR A 91 8.50 -2.88 -5.12
CA THR A 91 9.40 -2.02 -5.90
C THR A 91 10.48 -1.45 -5.00
N CYS A 92 11.74 -1.62 -5.38
CA CYS A 92 12.87 -0.97 -4.72
C CYS A 92 12.96 0.49 -5.20
N CYS A 93 12.89 1.44 -4.26
CA CYS A 93 12.79 2.88 -4.52
C CYS A 93 14.07 3.63 -4.08
N ASN A 94 15.20 2.94 -4.07
CA ASN A 94 16.49 3.50 -3.68
C ASN A 94 17.00 4.51 -4.72
N GLU A 95 17.46 5.69 -4.27
CA GLU A 95 18.12 6.70 -5.12
C GLU A 95 19.46 6.21 -5.70
N TYR A 96 20.03 5.19 -5.09
CA TYR A 96 21.31 4.58 -5.47
C TYR A 96 21.12 3.10 -5.79
N VAL A 97 22.00 2.57 -6.64
CA VAL A 97 21.96 1.17 -7.04
C VAL A 97 22.50 0.30 -5.90
N LEU A 98 21.67 -0.63 -5.43
CA LEU A 98 22.07 -1.66 -4.49
C LEU A 98 23.02 -2.66 -5.17
N ASN A 99 24.10 -3.04 -4.48
CA ASN A 99 24.98 -4.12 -4.94
C ASN A 99 24.30 -5.50 -4.76
N GLU A 100 24.92 -6.58 -5.22
CA GLU A 100 24.29 -7.91 -5.14
C GLU A 100 24.04 -8.40 -3.70
N GLN A 101 24.95 -8.11 -2.77
CA GLN A 101 24.78 -8.46 -1.36
C GLN A 101 23.58 -7.71 -0.76
N GLU A 102 23.48 -6.41 -1.03
CA GLU A 102 22.39 -5.54 -0.59
C GLU A 102 21.04 -5.98 -1.18
N LYS A 103 21.01 -6.29 -2.49
CA LYS A 103 19.82 -6.85 -3.16
C LYS A 103 19.37 -8.17 -2.53
N ASN A 104 20.32 -9.07 -2.25
CA ASN A 104 20.04 -10.35 -1.61
C ASN A 104 19.53 -10.18 -0.17
N GLU A 105 20.06 -9.21 0.58
CA GLU A 105 19.58 -8.87 1.91
C GLU A 105 18.14 -8.36 1.86
N VAL A 106 17.84 -7.42 0.95
CA VAL A 106 16.49 -6.88 0.73
C VAL A 106 15.53 -7.99 0.33
N TYR A 107 15.86 -8.79 -0.70
CA TYR A 107 15.04 -9.90 -1.17
C TYR A 107 14.71 -10.90 -0.05
N ARG A 108 15.73 -11.35 0.70
CA ARG A 108 15.53 -12.25 1.83
C ARG A 108 14.58 -11.62 2.84
N SER A 109 14.80 -10.37 3.23
CA SER A 109 13.98 -9.70 4.25
C SER A 109 12.53 -9.46 3.83
N ILE A 110 12.23 -9.31 2.54
CA ILE A 110 10.85 -9.13 2.04
C ILE A 110 10.11 -10.47 1.99
N TYR A 111 10.72 -11.48 1.35
CA TYR A 111 10.02 -12.72 0.97
C TYR A 111 10.13 -13.84 2.00
N LYS A 112 11.20 -13.87 2.79
CA LYS A 112 11.43 -14.91 3.80
C LYS A 112 10.96 -14.47 5.20
N TRP A 113 10.77 -13.17 5.43
CA TRP A 113 10.59 -12.61 6.77
C TRP A 113 9.62 -11.41 6.83
N ASP A 114 8.36 -11.59 6.43
CA ASP A 114 7.19 -10.82 6.96
C ASP A 114 6.58 -9.64 6.18
N LEU A 115 7.10 -9.15 5.03
CA LEU A 115 6.43 -8.02 4.33
C LEU A 115 5.39 -8.44 3.29
N VAL A 116 5.52 -9.65 2.75
CA VAL A 116 4.52 -10.24 1.85
C VAL A 116 4.28 -11.67 2.31
N TYR A 117 3.04 -11.97 2.75
CA TYR A 117 2.68 -13.32 3.16
C TYR A 117 2.73 -14.26 1.95
N ARG A 118 3.46 -15.36 2.08
CA ARG A 118 3.44 -16.46 1.10
C ARG A 118 2.82 -17.66 1.79
N GLU A 119 1.91 -18.35 1.12
CA GLU A 119 1.65 -19.73 1.48
C GLU A 119 2.98 -20.47 1.37
N LYS A 120 3.50 -20.96 2.51
CA LYS A 120 4.70 -21.78 2.52
C LYS A 120 4.39 -23.01 1.67
N SER A 121 5.01 -23.11 0.51
CA SER A 121 5.08 -24.37 -0.22
C SER A 121 5.71 -25.38 0.75
N SER A 122 5.02 -26.50 0.95
CA SER A 122 5.37 -27.60 1.85
C SER A 122 6.80 -28.09 1.62
N ASP A 123 7.77 -27.42 2.22
CA ASP A 123 9.10 -27.95 2.43
C ASP A 123 9.25 -28.25 3.91
N SER A 124 9.32 -29.55 4.15
CA SER A 124 9.53 -30.23 5.43
C SER A 124 10.75 -29.69 6.17
N GLU A 125 10.55 -28.70 7.03
CA GLU A 125 11.45 -28.48 8.18
C GLU A 125 10.62 -28.59 9.46
N SER A 126 10.64 -29.80 10.00
CA SER A 126 10.23 -30.14 11.36
C SER A 126 11.03 -29.29 12.36
N ASP A 127 10.39 -28.37 13.06
CA ASP A 127 9.99 -28.56 14.45
C ASP A 127 9.54 -27.24 15.11
N SER A 128 8.59 -27.37 16.03
CA SER A 128 8.08 -26.38 16.98
C SER A 128 7.25 -25.22 16.41
N GLY A 129 5.99 -25.56 16.09
CA GLY A 129 4.90 -24.60 16.27
C GLY A 129 4.72 -24.30 17.75
N SER A 130 4.69 -23.01 18.10
CA SER A 130 4.01 -22.39 19.26
C SER A 130 4.69 -21.13 19.80
N GLU A 131 5.51 -20.44 19.02
CA GLU A 131 5.86 -19.04 19.30
C GLU A 131 5.97 -18.30 17.98
N MET A 132 4.89 -17.63 17.58
CA MET A 132 4.91 -16.66 16.49
C MET A 132 5.66 -15.40 16.95
N ASP A 133 6.95 -15.58 17.25
CA ASP A 133 8.04 -14.77 16.71
C ASP A 133 7.97 -13.25 16.88
N GLN A 134 7.46 -12.74 18.01
CA GLN A 134 7.74 -11.36 18.41
C GLN A 134 9.26 -11.06 18.44
N ALA A 135 10.11 -12.07 18.65
CA ALA A 135 11.55 -11.96 18.59
C ALA A 135 12.12 -11.88 17.15
N LYS A 136 11.49 -12.51 16.14
CA LYS A 136 11.87 -12.30 14.73
C LYS A 136 11.33 -10.96 14.21
N LEU A 137 10.08 -10.61 14.53
CA LEU A 137 9.50 -9.28 14.29
C LEU A 137 10.37 -8.15 14.87
N LYS A 138 10.90 -8.30 16.08
CA LYS A 138 11.84 -7.32 16.68
C LYS A 138 13.23 -7.28 16.03
N ARG A 139 13.63 -8.28 15.23
CA ARG A 139 14.85 -8.25 14.39
C ARG A 139 14.63 -7.53 13.07
N HIS A 140 13.38 -7.28 12.67
CA HIS A 140 13.06 -6.62 11.41
C HIS A 140 13.17 -5.11 11.57
N THR A 141 14.27 -4.55 11.08
CA THR A 141 14.56 -3.11 11.08
C THR A 141 13.81 -2.34 9.98
N TRP A 142 12.74 -2.92 9.42
CA TRP A 142 11.86 -2.23 8.48
C TRP A 142 10.92 -1.30 9.24
N ILE A 143 10.98 -0.03 8.91
CA ILE A 143 10.18 1.05 9.48
C ILE A 143 9.15 1.46 8.42
N CYS A 144 7.86 1.38 8.76
CA CYS A 144 6.80 1.90 7.92
C CYS A 144 6.92 3.42 7.84
N LYS A 145 6.96 3.96 6.63
CA LYS A 145 7.11 5.41 6.34
C LYS A 145 5.80 6.09 6.01
N GLY A 146 4.79 5.33 5.60
CA GLY A 146 3.48 5.84 5.23
C GLY A 146 2.77 4.89 4.28
N GLU A 147 1.50 5.21 4.05
CA GLU A 147 0.60 4.46 3.19
C GLU A 147 -0.11 5.43 2.24
N TYR A 148 -0.27 5.00 1.00
CA TYR A 148 -0.89 5.77 -0.06
C TYR A 148 -2.02 4.97 -0.68
N HIS A 149 -3.14 5.65 -0.93
CA HIS A 149 -4.36 5.05 -1.43
C HIS A 149 -4.67 5.59 -2.81
N LYS A 150 -4.83 4.70 -3.79
CA LYS A 150 -5.11 5.06 -5.17
C LYS A 150 -6.35 4.35 -5.68
N LEU A 151 -7.21 5.09 -6.36
CA LEU A 151 -8.36 4.61 -7.10
C LEU A 151 -8.00 4.52 -8.59
N HIS A 152 -8.32 3.40 -9.24
CA HIS A 152 -8.08 3.20 -10.67
C HIS A 152 -9.29 3.56 -11.53
N GLY A 153 -9.03 4.34 -12.58
CA GLY A 153 -9.95 4.64 -13.65
C GLY A 153 -11.19 5.38 -13.20
N GLY A 154 -12.10 5.56 -14.16
CA GLY A 154 -13.27 6.39 -13.96
C GLY A 154 -14.18 5.94 -12.81
N PHE A 155 -14.72 6.91 -12.09
CA PHE A 155 -15.56 6.75 -10.92
C PHE A 155 -16.74 7.72 -10.97
N THR A 156 -17.82 7.34 -10.30
CA THR A 156 -18.96 8.21 -10.06
C THR A 156 -18.87 8.78 -8.65
N ILE A 157 -19.16 10.07 -8.53
CA ILE A 157 -19.19 10.77 -7.25
C ILE A 157 -20.60 10.72 -6.69
N LYS A 158 -20.75 10.20 -5.47
CA LYS A 158 -22.00 10.18 -4.72
C LYS A 158 -21.82 10.99 -3.44
N LYS A 159 -22.63 12.05 -3.32
CA LYS A 159 -22.73 12.87 -2.11
C LYS A 159 -23.72 12.24 -1.13
#